data_AF-A0A2V5NX27-F1
#
_entry.id   AF-A0A2V5NX27-F1
#
_cell.length_a   1.000
_cell.length_b   1.000
_cell.length_c   1.000
_cell.angle_alpha   90.00
_cell.angle_beta   90.00
_cell.angle_gamma   90.00
#
_symmetry.space_group_name_H-M   'P 1'
#
loop_
_entity.id
_entity.type
_entity.pdbx_description
1 polymer ?
#
loop_
_entity_poly.entity_id
_entity_poly.type
_entity_poly.pdbx_seq_one_letter_code
_entity_poly.pdbx_strand_id
1 'polypeptide(L)'
;MEFMIRRDGRDLGPYSEAEVRSRLVAGTFALSDPGLGEGATEWAPLSAFPQFATSYHQPPPSEAQPFLTRPALPVQDLGSYTAATLQPDERPLHQTTIHWMALSGSVIGAVLSLIVIVPMAMFAAWRDFYWAWLLLVIPAGILLSAAVTVKTSELVITDRRVIIKVGFIQRHTFEMFISKIESVAVFQSVLGRLLNYGTVEIRGTGGSSESFATIAAPLLFRDVIQLVQSSSEGR
;
A
#
# COMPACT_ATOMS: atom_id res chain seq x y z
N MET A 1 42.26 -28.78 8.04
CA MET A 1 42.58 -27.80 6.99
C MET A 1 42.18 -26.44 7.53
N GLU A 2 43.15 -25.57 7.66
CA GLU A 2 42.92 -24.17 8.04
C GLU A 2 42.81 -23.28 6.79
N PHE A 3 41.99 -22.24 6.88
CA PHE A 3 41.73 -21.29 5.80
C PHE A 3 41.95 -19.86 6.30
N MET A 4 42.63 -19.05 5.50
CA MET A 4 42.62 -17.60 5.64
C MET A 4 41.55 -17.02 4.72
N ILE A 5 40.80 -16.02 5.17
CA ILE A 5 39.74 -15.36 4.40
C ILE A 5 40.04 -13.87 4.32
N ARG A 6 40.02 -13.30 3.12
CA ARG A 6 40.26 -11.87 2.90
C ARG A 6 38.93 -11.17 2.68
N ARG A 7 38.58 -10.24 3.57
CA ARG A 7 37.32 -9.47 3.48
C ARG A 7 37.58 -8.02 3.83
N ASP A 8 37.04 -7.09 3.03
CA ASP A 8 37.20 -5.63 3.21
C ASP A 8 38.68 -5.19 3.35
N GLY A 9 39.57 -5.87 2.61
CA GLY A 9 41.02 -5.61 2.63
C GLY A 9 41.76 -6.10 3.88
N ARG A 10 41.11 -6.87 4.76
CA ARG A 10 41.74 -7.48 5.95
C ARG A 10 41.81 -9.01 5.80
N ASP A 11 42.95 -9.56 6.19
CA ASP A 11 43.18 -11.01 6.23
C ASP A 11 42.71 -11.53 7.59
N LEU A 12 41.67 -12.37 7.58
CA LEU A 12 41.01 -12.94 8.75
C LEU A 12 41.32 -14.44 8.83
N GLY A 13 41.75 -14.91 9.98
CA GLY A 13 42.05 -16.33 10.21
C GLY A 13 43.32 -16.54 11.04
N PRO A 14 43.82 -17.79 11.13
CA PRO A 14 43.32 -18.98 10.46
C PRO A 14 41.97 -19.47 11.02
N TYR A 15 41.09 -19.98 10.15
CA TYR A 15 39.82 -20.60 10.51
C TYR A 15 39.80 -22.07 10.13
N SER A 16 39.26 -22.91 11.00
CA SER A 16 38.99 -24.31 10.65
C SER A 16 37.84 -24.40 9.64
N GLU A 17 37.83 -25.46 8.81
CA GLU A 17 36.74 -25.70 7.84
C GLU A 17 35.33 -25.63 8.45
N ALA A 18 35.16 -26.18 9.66
CA ALA A 18 33.88 -26.15 10.38
C ALA A 18 33.46 -24.73 10.77
N GLU A 19 34.42 -23.86 11.10
CA GLU A 19 34.18 -22.47 11.48
C GLU A 19 33.90 -21.58 10.26
N VAL A 20 34.57 -21.84 9.13
CA VAL A 20 34.24 -21.19 7.86
C VAL A 20 32.80 -21.53 7.45
N ARG A 21 32.40 -22.81 7.57
CA ARG A 21 31.03 -23.26 7.29
C ARG A 21 29.99 -22.61 8.19
N SER A 22 30.22 -22.55 9.50
CA SER A 22 29.26 -21.93 10.42
C SER A 22 29.05 -20.44 10.13
N ARG A 23 30.12 -19.73 9.74
CA ARG A 23 30.05 -18.29 9.39
C ARG A 23 29.47 -18.03 8.00
N LEU A 24 29.64 -18.95 7.04
CA LEU A 24 28.92 -18.91 5.76
C LEU A 24 27.41 -19.06 5.97
N VAL A 25 26.98 -19.96 6.86
CA VAL A 25 25.55 -20.13 7.21
C VAL A 25 25.01 -18.93 7.97
N ALA A 26 25.82 -18.34 8.85
CA ALA A 26 25.45 -17.11 9.57
C ALA A 26 25.47 -15.84 8.69
N GLY A 27 25.81 -15.94 7.41
CA GLY A 27 25.91 -14.80 6.48
C GLY A 27 27.09 -13.84 6.77
N THR A 28 28.00 -14.24 7.67
CA THR A 28 29.17 -13.45 8.08
C THR A 28 30.35 -13.62 7.14
N PHE A 29 30.35 -14.62 6.25
CA PHE A 29 31.23 -14.74 5.09
C PHE A 29 30.38 -15.03 3.85
N ALA A 30 30.84 -14.61 2.68
CA ALA A 30 30.21 -14.90 1.40
C ALA A 30 31.03 -15.93 0.60
N LEU A 31 30.37 -16.70 -0.27
CA LEU A 31 31.06 -17.64 -1.17
C LEU A 31 31.98 -16.96 -2.19
N SER A 32 31.78 -15.66 -2.42
CA SER A 32 32.63 -14.81 -3.23
C SER A 32 33.88 -14.33 -2.50
N ASP A 33 33.95 -14.47 -1.18
CA ASP A 33 35.10 -13.99 -0.41
C ASP A 33 36.33 -14.84 -0.77
N PRO A 34 37.49 -14.21 -1.03
CA PRO A 34 38.73 -14.93 -1.28
C PRO A 34 39.18 -15.71 -0.05
N GLY A 35 39.38 -17.01 -0.23
CA GLY A 35 39.96 -17.93 0.73
C GLY A 35 41.33 -18.46 0.27
N LEU A 36 42.24 -18.65 1.21
CA LEU A 36 43.51 -19.33 1.00
C LEU A 36 43.54 -20.55 1.91
N GLY A 37 43.43 -21.74 1.32
CA GLY A 37 43.55 -23.00 2.05
C GLY A 37 45.01 -23.38 2.31
N GLU A 38 45.25 -24.07 3.40
CA GLU A 38 46.55 -24.67 3.73
C GLU A 38 47.06 -25.56 2.57
N GLY A 39 48.11 -25.11 1.86
CA GLY A 39 48.67 -25.77 0.67
C GLY A 39 48.31 -25.14 -0.68
N ALA A 40 47.43 -24.13 -0.72
CA ALA A 40 47.13 -23.35 -1.91
C ALA A 40 48.09 -22.15 -2.03
N THR A 41 48.64 -21.92 -3.23
CA THR A 41 49.53 -20.78 -3.53
C THR A 41 48.80 -19.52 -3.98
N GLU A 42 47.50 -19.61 -4.26
CA GLU A 42 46.70 -18.50 -4.78
C GLU A 42 45.38 -18.35 -4.03
N TRP A 43 44.95 -17.10 -3.86
CA TRP A 43 43.65 -16.76 -3.30
C TRP A 43 42.56 -17.16 -4.29
N ALA A 44 41.71 -18.09 -3.89
CA ALA A 44 40.58 -18.55 -4.68
C ALA A 44 39.27 -18.22 -3.94
N PRO A 45 38.16 -17.92 -4.64
CA PRO A 45 36.89 -17.67 -3.96
C PRO A 45 36.47 -18.92 -3.17
N LEU A 46 35.82 -18.74 -2.02
CA LEU A 46 35.37 -19.86 -1.18
C LEU A 46 34.49 -20.88 -1.94
N SER A 47 33.76 -20.43 -2.97
CA SER A 47 33.01 -21.28 -3.92
C SER A 47 33.86 -22.25 -4.75
N ALA A 48 35.15 -21.96 -4.98
CA ALA A 48 36.04 -22.84 -5.75
C ALA A 48 36.48 -24.08 -4.97
N PHE A 49 36.34 -24.05 -3.63
CA PHE A 49 36.69 -25.18 -2.79
C PHE A 49 35.49 -26.15 -2.70
N PRO A 50 35.64 -27.41 -3.14
CA PRO A 50 34.52 -28.37 -3.24
C PRO A 50 33.81 -28.59 -1.91
N GLN A 51 34.53 -28.49 -0.78
CA GLN A 51 34.00 -28.61 0.58
C GLN A 51 33.03 -27.49 1.00
N PHE A 52 33.09 -26.31 0.39
CA PHE A 52 32.14 -25.21 0.64
C PHE A 52 31.07 -25.11 -0.47
N ALA A 53 31.39 -25.62 -1.67
CA ALA A 53 30.47 -25.65 -2.81
C ALA A 53 29.25 -26.56 -2.59
N THR A 54 29.39 -27.68 -1.86
CA THR A 54 28.30 -28.70 -1.75
C THR A 54 27.17 -28.34 -0.77
N SER A 55 27.28 -27.24 -0.03
CA SER A 55 26.26 -26.84 0.97
C SER A 55 25.47 -25.58 0.59
N TYR A 56 25.72 -24.99 -0.57
CA TYR A 56 24.75 -24.09 -1.19
C TYR A 56 23.86 -24.93 -2.11
N HIS A 57 22.68 -25.30 -1.62
CA HIS A 57 21.54 -25.32 -2.52
C HIS A 57 21.37 -23.88 -2.97
N GLN A 58 22.01 -23.52 -4.09
CA GLN A 58 21.71 -22.29 -4.80
C GLN A 58 20.19 -22.33 -4.99
N PRO A 59 19.41 -21.42 -4.34
CA PRO A 59 18.04 -21.26 -4.78
C PRO A 59 18.14 -20.99 -6.28
N PRO A 60 17.29 -21.60 -7.12
CA PRO A 60 17.40 -21.55 -8.56
C PRO A 60 17.75 -20.11 -8.99
N PRO A 61 18.70 -19.93 -9.93
CA PRO A 61 19.17 -18.61 -10.34
C PRO A 61 17.94 -17.77 -10.53
N SER A 62 17.74 -16.73 -9.70
CA SER A 62 16.49 -15.99 -9.58
C SER A 62 15.87 -15.87 -10.96
N GLU A 63 14.97 -16.80 -11.29
CA GLU A 63 14.04 -16.67 -12.38
C GLU A 63 13.22 -15.54 -11.85
N ALA A 64 13.65 -14.31 -12.21
CA ALA A 64 12.99 -13.04 -12.00
C ALA A 64 11.78 -13.27 -11.13
N GLN A 65 11.96 -13.37 -9.79
CA GLN A 65 10.87 -13.72 -8.87
C GLN A 65 9.69 -12.91 -9.37
N PRO A 66 8.65 -13.53 -9.95
CA PRO A 66 7.81 -12.79 -10.87
C PRO A 66 7.20 -11.70 -10.03
N PHE A 67 7.70 -10.48 -10.28
CA PHE A 67 7.70 -9.39 -9.32
C PHE A 67 6.24 -9.06 -9.13
N LEU A 68 5.67 -9.61 -8.07
CA LEU A 68 4.24 -9.70 -7.90
C LEU A 68 3.51 -10.16 -9.18
N THR A 69 3.41 -11.47 -9.42
CA THR A 69 2.15 -11.98 -9.99
C THR A 69 1.04 -11.88 -8.93
N ARG A 70 0.83 -10.68 -8.36
CA ARG A 70 -0.54 -10.32 -8.03
C ARG A 70 -1.25 -10.37 -9.38
N PRO A 71 -2.30 -11.18 -9.57
CA PRO A 71 -3.05 -11.12 -10.81
C PRO A 71 -3.36 -9.64 -11.05
N ALA A 72 -2.96 -9.12 -12.22
CA ALA A 72 -3.43 -7.82 -12.66
C ALA A 72 -4.94 -7.87 -12.49
N LEU A 73 -5.50 -6.93 -11.71
CA LEU A 73 -6.93 -6.98 -11.42
C LEU A 73 -7.67 -7.11 -12.75
N PRO A 74 -8.52 -8.14 -12.93
CA PRO A 74 -9.27 -8.26 -14.16
C PRO A 74 -10.01 -6.94 -14.38
N VAL A 75 -9.90 -6.37 -15.58
CA VAL A 75 -10.48 -5.06 -15.95
C VAL A 75 -11.97 -4.95 -15.56
N GLN A 76 -12.65 -6.09 -15.40
CA GLN A 76 -14.02 -6.26 -14.96
C GLN A 76 -14.31 -5.80 -13.52
N ASP A 77 -13.32 -5.75 -12.62
CA ASP A 77 -13.49 -5.24 -11.24
C ASP A 77 -13.29 -3.72 -11.13
N LEU A 78 -12.73 -3.08 -12.16
CA LEU A 78 -12.50 -1.64 -12.18
C LEU A 78 -13.80 -0.89 -12.42
N GLY A 79 -13.98 0.26 -11.77
CA GLY A 79 -15.11 1.11 -12.06
C GLY A 79 -15.07 1.61 -13.50
N SER A 80 -16.26 1.81 -14.07
CA SER A 80 -16.48 2.08 -15.50
C SER A 80 -15.64 3.25 -16.05
N TYR A 81 -15.38 4.26 -15.22
CA TYR A 81 -14.54 5.39 -15.60
C TYR A 81 -13.05 5.04 -15.64
N THR A 82 -12.57 4.23 -14.71
CA THR A 82 -11.16 3.82 -14.70
C THR A 82 -10.88 2.91 -15.90
N ALA A 83 -11.77 1.96 -16.18
CA ALA A 83 -11.70 1.13 -17.38
C ALA A 83 -11.67 1.95 -18.68
N ALA A 84 -12.37 3.09 -18.73
CA ALA A 84 -12.46 3.94 -19.91
C ALA A 84 -11.27 4.92 -20.09
N THR A 85 -10.50 5.23 -19.04
CA THR A 85 -9.41 6.21 -19.08
C THR A 85 -8.01 5.59 -19.06
N LEU A 86 -7.92 4.26 -18.82
CA LEU A 86 -6.67 3.51 -18.92
C LEU A 86 -6.08 3.60 -20.33
N GLN A 87 -4.78 3.89 -20.40
CA GLN A 87 -4.06 3.80 -21.68
C GLN A 87 -3.85 2.33 -22.09
N PRO A 88 -3.69 2.02 -23.39
CA PRO A 88 -3.60 0.65 -23.90
C PRO A 88 -2.53 -0.23 -23.23
N ASP A 89 -1.45 0.37 -22.72
CA ASP A 89 -0.32 -0.33 -22.10
C ASP A 89 -0.24 -0.12 -20.58
N GLU A 90 -1.30 0.36 -19.93
CA GLU A 90 -1.32 0.72 -18.50
C GLU A 90 -1.92 -0.42 -17.68
N ARG A 91 -1.17 -0.96 -16.70
CA ARG A 91 -1.65 -2.08 -15.88
C ARG A 91 -2.22 -1.58 -14.56
N PRO A 92 -3.48 -1.90 -14.23
CA PRO A 92 -4.08 -1.58 -12.94
C PRO A 92 -3.48 -2.52 -11.87
N LEU A 93 -2.68 -1.96 -10.96
CA LEU A 93 -1.96 -2.71 -9.94
C LEU A 93 -2.79 -2.90 -8.67
N HIS A 94 -3.62 -1.93 -8.31
CA HIS A 94 -4.46 -2.02 -7.12
C HIS A 94 -5.70 -1.12 -7.20
N GLN A 95 -6.83 -1.63 -6.73
CA GLN A 95 -8.06 -0.89 -6.53
C GLN A 95 -8.39 -0.94 -5.04
N THR A 96 -8.61 0.22 -4.44
CA THR A 96 -9.11 0.31 -3.06
C THR A 96 -10.40 1.13 -3.05
N THR A 97 -11.26 0.83 -2.08
CA THR A 97 -12.56 1.49 -1.91
C THR A 97 -12.51 2.46 -0.74
N ILE A 98 -13.34 3.51 -0.77
CA ILE A 98 -13.52 4.35 0.41
C ILE A 98 -14.15 3.52 1.54
N HIS A 99 -13.63 3.68 2.76
CA HIS A 99 -14.13 2.92 3.90
C HIS A 99 -15.53 3.41 4.30
N TRP A 100 -16.41 2.52 4.76
CA TRP A 100 -17.77 2.86 5.22
C TRP A 100 -17.77 3.91 6.33
N MET A 101 -16.66 4.07 7.06
CA MET A 101 -16.49 5.12 8.07
C MET A 101 -16.61 6.54 7.50
N ALA A 102 -16.51 6.72 6.18
CA ALA A 102 -16.81 8.00 5.53
C ALA A 102 -18.29 8.40 5.72
N LEU A 103 -19.16 7.41 5.98
CA LEU A 103 -20.56 7.62 6.36
C LEU A 103 -20.70 8.24 7.77
N SER A 104 -19.68 8.16 8.63
CA SER A 104 -19.78 8.60 10.03
C SER A 104 -20.22 10.06 10.18
N GLY A 105 -19.70 10.98 9.35
CA GLY A 105 -20.12 12.38 9.36
C GLY A 105 -21.61 12.55 9.04
N SER A 106 -22.12 11.78 8.08
CA SER A 106 -23.54 11.79 7.69
C SER A 106 -24.43 11.08 8.71
N VAL A 107 -23.92 10.06 9.40
CA VAL A 107 -24.60 9.44 10.55
C VAL A 107 -24.74 10.44 11.69
N ILE A 108 -23.69 11.19 12.01
CA ILE A 108 -23.74 12.25 13.03
C ILE A 108 -24.76 13.31 12.63
N GLY A 109 -24.73 13.78 11.37
CA GLY A 109 -25.70 14.75 10.85
C GLY A 109 -27.14 14.22 10.92
N ALA A 110 -27.38 12.96 10.57
CA ALA A 110 -28.68 12.32 10.66
C ALA A 110 -29.17 12.24 12.12
N VAL A 111 -28.30 11.83 13.06
CA VAL A 111 -28.62 11.78 14.49
C VAL A 111 -28.95 13.17 15.04
N LEU A 112 -28.15 14.19 14.71
CA LEU A 112 -28.43 15.57 15.11
C LEU A 112 -29.78 16.06 14.56
N SER A 113 -30.10 15.72 13.32
CA SER A 113 -31.41 16.07 12.74
C SER A 113 -32.56 15.37 13.48
N LEU A 114 -32.40 14.11 13.90
CA LEU A 114 -33.40 13.38 14.69
C LEU A 114 -33.60 13.99 16.07
N ILE A 115 -32.54 14.48 16.72
CA ILE A 115 -32.64 15.17 18.02
C ILE A 115 -33.51 16.43 17.93
N VAL A 116 -33.57 17.09 16.78
CA VAL A 116 -34.44 18.25 16.57
C VAL A 116 -35.84 17.83 16.13
N ILE A 117 -35.92 16.88 15.18
CA ILE A 117 -37.16 16.47 14.54
C ILE A 117 -38.06 15.70 15.51
N VAL A 118 -37.53 14.82 16.35
CA VAL A 118 -38.33 13.97 17.25
C VAL A 118 -39.05 14.80 18.32
N PRO A 119 -38.40 15.70 19.08
CA PRO A 119 -39.09 16.56 20.04
C PRO A 119 -40.09 17.51 19.38
N MET A 120 -39.74 18.07 18.22
CA MET A 120 -40.64 18.93 17.44
C MET A 120 -41.89 18.16 17.00
N ALA A 121 -41.71 16.92 16.52
CA ALA A 121 -42.81 16.04 16.14
C ALA A 121 -43.66 15.63 17.35
N MET A 122 -43.05 15.34 18.52
CA MET A 122 -43.80 15.00 19.73
C MET A 122 -44.62 16.18 20.26
N PHE A 123 -44.09 17.41 20.19
CA PHE A 123 -44.81 18.63 20.54
C PHE A 123 -45.94 18.95 19.54
N ALA A 124 -45.70 18.73 18.24
CA ALA A 124 -46.67 18.98 17.18
C ALA A 124 -47.76 17.89 17.06
N ALA A 125 -47.48 16.65 17.50
CA ALA A 125 -48.43 15.53 17.49
C ALA A 125 -49.67 15.76 18.36
N TRP A 126 -49.69 16.81 19.20
CA TRP A 126 -50.88 17.29 19.89
C TRP A 126 -51.86 18.08 19.00
N ARG A 127 -51.44 18.51 17.80
CA ARG A 127 -52.24 19.38 16.93
C ARG A 127 -52.58 18.73 15.58
N ASP A 128 -51.63 18.15 14.84
CA ASP A 128 -51.89 17.47 13.54
C ASP A 128 -50.69 16.59 13.10
N PHE A 129 -50.91 15.29 12.83
CA PHE A 129 -49.87 14.23 12.82
C PHE A 129 -49.23 13.90 11.45
N TYR A 130 -49.64 14.50 10.34
CA TYR A 130 -49.20 14.06 9.00
C TYR A 130 -47.82 14.61 8.57
N TRP A 131 -47.40 15.78 9.07
CA TRP A 131 -46.15 16.42 8.66
C TRP A 131 -44.89 15.82 9.31
N ALA A 132 -45.04 15.08 10.41
CA ALA A 132 -43.93 14.43 11.11
C ALA A 132 -43.21 13.39 10.24
N TRP A 133 -43.95 12.65 9.42
CA TRP A 133 -43.38 11.69 8.47
C TRP A 133 -42.57 12.36 7.35
N LEU A 134 -42.97 13.57 6.93
CA LEU A 134 -42.23 14.34 5.93
C LEU A 134 -40.87 14.81 6.46
N LEU A 135 -40.77 15.10 7.77
CA LEU A 135 -39.50 15.49 8.39
C LEU A 135 -38.47 14.35 8.43
N LEU A 136 -38.91 13.09 8.52
CA LEU A 136 -38.02 11.93 8.48
C LEU A 136 -37.32 11.74 7.12
N VAL A 137 -37.81 12.40 6.06
CA VAL A 137 -37.13 12.41 4.76
C VAL A 137 -35.76 13.08 4.84
N ILE A 138 -35.56 14.03 5.76
CA ILE A 138 -34.28 14.75 5.93
C ILE A 138 -33.16 13.81 6.39
N PRO A 139 -33.25 13.10 7.53
CA PRO A 139 -32.23 12.14 7.93
C PRO A 139 -32.06 11.00 6.91
N ALA A 140 -33.17 10.53 6.32
CA ALA A 140 -33.11 9.50 5.28
C ALA A 140 -32.34 9.97 4.04
N GLY A 141 -32.56 11.20 3.59
CA GLY A 141 -31.85 11.83 2.48
C GLY A 141 -30.36 12.04 2.77
N ILE A 142 -30.02 12.44 4.00
CA ILE A 142 -28.62 12.59 4.44
C ILE A 142 -27.91 11.24 4.36
N LEU A 143 -28.49 10.19 4.95
CA LEU A 143 -27.92 8.84 4.93
C LEU A 143 -27.82 8.28 3.51
N LEU A 144 -28.86 8.47 2.68
CA LEU A 144 -28.87 8.01 1.29
C LEU A 144 -27.77 8.71 0.47
N SER A 145 -27.66 10.03 0.55
CA SER A 145 -26.64 10.80 -0.19
C SER A 145 -25.22 10.34 0.16
N ALA A 146 -24.99 10.04 1.43
CA ALA A 146 -23.71 9.59 1.93
C ALA A 146 -23.41 8.14 1.51
N ALA A 147 -24.40 7.25 1.60
CA ALA A 147 -24.28 5.87 1.13
C ALA A 147 -23.94 5.82 -0.36
N VAL A 148 -24.58 6.67 -1.16
CA VAL A 148 -24.27 6.78 -2.59
C VAL A 148 -22.86 7.32 -2.80
N THR A 149 -22.44 8.35 -2.06
CA THR A 149 -21.08 8.92 -2.15
C THR A 149 -19.99 7.89 -1.85
N VAL A 150 -20.17 7.04 -0.83
CA VAL A 150 -19.23 5.95 -0.53
C VAL A 150 -19.21 4.93 -1.68
N LYS A 151 -20.36 4.58 -2.24
CA LYS A 151 -20.44 3.62 -3.36
C LYS A 151 -19.89 4.15 -4.67
N THR A 152 -19.95 5.45 -4.93
CA THR A 152 -19.46 6.06 -6.17
C THR A 152 -18.01 6.50 -6.11
N SER A 153 -17.39 6.44 -4.93
CA SER A 153 -15.99 6.83 -4.78
C SER A 153 -15.07 5.67 -5.08
N GLU A 154 -14.08 5.91 -5.92
CA GLU A 154 -13.20 4.90 -6.47
C GLU A 154 -11.76 5.40 -6.38
N LEU A 155 -10.88 4.54 -5.87
CA LEU A 155 -9.46 4.83 -5.79
C LEU A 155 -8.69 3.75 -6.55
N VAL A 156 -7.97 4.17 -7.59
CA VAL A 156 -7.21 3.26 -8.45
C VAL A 156 -5.76 3.69 -8.53
N ILE A 157 -4.87 2.73 -8.26
CA ILE A 157 -3.43 2.87 -8.43
C ILE A 157 -3.02 2.08 -9.67
N THR A 158 -2.41 2.78 -10.63
CA THR A 158 -1.84 2.17 -11.84
C THR A 158 -0.31 2.11 -11.73
N ASP A 159 0.35 1.62 -12.77
CA ASP A 159 1.81 1.60 -12.89
C ASP A 159 2.44 2.98 -13.16
N ARG A 160 1.65 3.97 -13.60
CA ARG A 160 2.14 5.30 -14.00
C ARG A 160 1.56 6.45 -13.21
N ARG A 161 0.31 6.32 -12.76
CA ARG A 161 -0.44 7.40 -12.08
C ARG A 161 -1.38 6.86 -11.00
N VAL A 162 -1.72 7.73 -10.06
CA VAL A 162 -2.75 7.51 -9.06
C VAL A 162 -3.99 8.30 -9.48
N ILE A 163 -5.14 7.63 -9.53
CA ILE A 163 -6.43 8.22 -9.87
C ILE A 163 -7.36 8.07 -8.67
N ILE A 164 -7.83 9.20 -8.15
CA ILE A 164 -8.72 9.24 -6.99
C ILE A 164 -9.99 10.00 -7.38
N LYS A 165 -11.13 9.33 -7.31
CA LYS A 165 -12.45 9.90 -7.61
C LYS A 165 -13.29 9.88 -6.34
N VAL A 166 -13.69 11.06 -5.88
CA VAL A 166 -14.51 11.20 -4.67
C VAL A 166 -15.74 12.06 -4.96
N GLY A 167 -16.88 11.68 -4.41
CA GLY A 167 -18.11 12.46 -4.46
C GLY A 167 -19.23 11.85 -5.31
N PHE A 168 -20.46 12.31 -5.06
CA PHE A 168 -21.66 11.89 -5.80
C PHE A 168 -22.22 13.03 -6.66
N ILE A 169 -22.56 14.16 -6.02
CA ILE A 169 -23.14 15.36 -6.67
C ILE A 169 -22.02 16.25 -7.23
N GLN A 170 -21.07 16.63 -6.38
CA GLN A 170 -19.82 17.28 -6.79
C GLN A 170 -18.74 16.21 -6.83
N ARG A 171 -18.25 15.90 -8.03
CA ARG A 171 -17.21 14.91 -8.25
C ARG A 171 -15.86 15.59 -8.27
N HIS A 172 -15.00 15.27 -7.32
CA HIS A 172 -13.60 15.68 -7.30
C HIS A 172 -12.76 14.53 -7.87
N THR A 173 -12.08 14.78 -8.99
CA THR A 173 -11.18 13.81 -9.61
C THR A 173 -9.76 14.35 -9.48
N PHE A 174 -8.91 13.60 -8.80
CA PHE A 174 -7.50 13.90 -8.64
C PHE A 174 -6.68 12.86 -9.38
N GLU A 175 -5.82 13.31 -10.29
CA GLU A 175 -4.91 12.45 -11.04
C GLU A 175 -3.49 13.00 -10.94
N MET A 176 -2.55 12.15 -10.52
CA MET A 176 -1.13 12.52 -10.40
C MET A 176 -0.23 11.37 -10.85
N PHE A 177 0.80 11.70 -11.63
CA PHE A 177 1.83 10.73 -12.01
C PHE A 177 2.64 10.31 -10.78
N ILE A 178 2.97 9.02 -10.70
CA ILE A 178 3.73 8.46 -9.58
C ILE A 178 5.11 9.09 -9.46
N SER A 179 5.72 9.47 -10.58
CA SER A 179 6.99 10.20 -10.65
C SER A 179 6.92 11.63 -10.12
N LYS A 180 5.73 12.20 -9.99
CA LYS A 180 5.50 13.55 -9.44
C LYS A 180 5.10 13.54 -7.97
N ILE A 181 4.97 12.37 -7.35
CA ILE A 181 4.65 12.25 -5.94
C ILE A 181 5.96 12.36 -5.16
N GLU A 182 6.12 13.42 -4.37
CA GLU A 182 7.31 13.61 -3.53
C GLU A 182 7.20 12.83 -2.21
N SER A 183 6.02 12.84 -1.60
CA SER A 183 5.78 12.12 -0.36
C SER A 183 4.31 11.76 -0.17
N VAL A 184 4.09 10.64 0.52
CA VAL A 184 2.76 10.18 0.94
C VAL A 184 2.77 10.07 2.46
N ALA A 185 1.96 10.91 3.12
CA ALA A 185 1.79 10.86 4.56
C ALA A 185 0.47 10.17 4.90
N VAL A 186 0.48 9.34 5.94
CA VAL A 186 -0.69 8.58 6.40
C VAL A 186 -0.99 8.95 7.84
N PHE A 187 -2.21 9.41 8.07
CA PHE A 187 -2.72 9.75 9.39
C PHE A 187 -3.83 8.77 9.79
N GLN A 188 -3.53 7.89 10.74
CA GLN A 188 -4.52 6.98 11.33
C GLN A 188 -4.75 7.32 12.80
N SER A 189 -6.01 7.57 13.15
CA SER A 189 -6.43 7.69 14.55
C SER A 189 -6.38 6.33 15.26
N VAL A 190 -6.51 6.31 16.58
CA VAL A 190 -6.56 5.05 17.36
C VAL A 190 -7.69 4.14 16.87
N LEU A 191 -8.87 4.70 16.63
CA LEU A 191 -10.01 3.99 16.03
C LEU A 191 -9.75 3.61 14.57
N GLY A 192 -9.04 4.46 13.82
CA GLY A 192 -8.58 4.19 12.47
C GLY A 192 -7.67 2.97 12.36
N ARG A 193 -6.80 2.74 13.36
CA ARG A 193 -5.97 1.53 13.42
C ARG A 193 -6.79 0.27 13.68
N LEU A 194 -7.78 0.36 14.57
CA LEU A 194 -8.64 -0.79 14.90
C LEU A 194 -9.54 -1.18 13.72
N LEU A 195 -10.10 -0.19 13.04
CA LEU A 195 -11.03 -0.36 11.93
C LEU A 195 -10.36 -0.25 10.55
N ASN A 196 -9.02 -0.22 10.52
CA ASN A 196 -8.17 -0.13 9.32
C ASN A 196 -8.57 0.97 8.31
N TYR A 197 -8.87 2.18 8.79
CA TYR A 197 -9.10 3.36 7.96
C TYR A 197 -8.18 4.52 8.38
N GLY A 198 -8.00 5.49 7.49
CA GLY A 198 -7.25 6.70 7.83
C GLY A 198 -7.32 7.75 6.74
N THR A 199 -6.59 8.83 6.94
CA THR A 199 -6.44 9.91 5.97
C THR A 199 -5.09 9.78 5.29
N VAL A 200 -5.07 9.90 3.97
CA VAL A 200 -3.83 9.94 3.20
C VAL A 200 -3.65 11.33 2.61
N GLU A 201 -2.47 11.90 2.81
CA GLU A 201 -2.03 13.16 2.22
C GLU A 201 -0.98 12.85 1.16
N ILE A 202 -1.24 13.27 -0.08
CA ILE A 202 -0.34 13.10 -1.21
C ILE A 202 0.25 14.47 -1.53
N ARG A 203 1.58 14.57 -1.46
CA ARG A 203 2.32 15.78 -1.82
C ARG A 203 2.96 15.60 -3.19
N GLY A 204 2.61 16.51 -4.09
CA GLY A 204 3.14 16.57 -5.44
C GLY A 204 4.34 17.52 -5.57
N THR A 205 5.07 17.37 -6.66
CA THR A 205 6.19 18.26 -7.00
C THR A 205 5.71 19.70 -7.14
N GLY A 206 6.31 20.60 -6.36
CA GLY A 206 5.93 22.03 -6.34
C GLY A 206 5.02 22.44 -5.18
N GLY A 207 4.87 21.59 -4.17
CA GLY A 207 4.22 21.95 -2.90
C GLY A 207 2.69 21.83 -2.89
N SER A 208 2.07 21.33 -3.96
CA SER A 208 0.65 20.97 -3.94
C SER A 208 0.43 19.76 -3.02
N SER A 209 -0.48 19.90 -2.04
CA SER A 209 -0.88 18.79 -1.17
C SER A 209 -2.38 18.55 -1.31
N GLU A 210 -2.76 17.30 -1.52
CA GLU A 210 -4.16 16.86 -1.56
C GLU A 210 -4.38 15.79 -0.49
N SER A 211 -5.44 15.98 0.29
CA SER A 211 -5.75 15.11 1.44
C SER A 211 -7.07 14.39 1.23
N PHE A 212 -7.04 13.07 1.38
CA PHE A 212 -8.18 12.19 1.20
C PHE A 212 -8.48 11.47 2.51
N ALA A 213 -9.61 11.82 3.13
CA ALA A 213 -10.02 11.23 4.39
C ALA A 213 -10.72 9.88 4.20
N THR A 214 -10.57 9.01 5.20
CA THR A 214 -11.31 7.75 5.32
C THR A 214 -11.05 6.72 4.21
N ILE A 215 -9.81 6.63 3.77
CA ILE A 215 -9.32 5.58 2.89
C ILE A 215 -9.21 4.27 3.68
N ALA A 216 -9.70 3.17 3.09
CA ALA A 216 -9.52 1.83 3.64
C ALA A 216 -8.07 1.36 3.45
N ALA A 217 -7.50 0.76 4.49
CA ALA A 217 -6.12 0.24 4.50
C ALA A 217 -5.08 1.26 3.98
N PRO A 218 -4.95 2.44 4.61
CA PRO A 218 -4.11 3.52 4.09
C PRO A 218 -2.60 3.20 4.14
N LEU A 219 -2.18 2.26 4.98
CA LEU A 219 -0.80 1.76 4.99
C LEU A 219 -0.48 0.95 3.73
N LEU A 220 -1.37 0.04 3.33
CA LEU A 220 -1.21 -0.71 2.07
C LEU A 220 -1.17 0.23 0.87
N PHE A 221 -1.98 1.29 0.89
CA PHE A 221 -1.97 2.30 -0.16
C PHE A 221 -0.59 2.96 -0.29
N ARG A 222 0.02 3.38 0.83
CA ARG A 222 1.38 3.94 0.86
C ARG A 222 2.42 2.93 0.37
N ASP A 223 2.37 1.70 0.86
CA ASP A 223 3.36 0.67 0.53
C ASP A 223 3.33 0.34 -0.96
N VAL A 224 2.14 0.28 -1.57
CA VAL A 224 1.99 0.07 -3.03
C VAL A 224 2.58 1.23 -3.82
N ILE A 225 2.34 2.49 -3.43
CA ILE A 225 2.92 3.64 -4.13
C ILE A 225 4.45 3.60 -4.07
N GLN A 226 5.02 3.35 -2.88
CA GLN A 226 6.48 3.27 -2.70
C GLN A 226 7.10 2.15 -3.52
N LEU A 227 6.43 1.00 -3.62
CA LEU A 227 6.86 -0.11 -4.44
C LEU A 227 6.86 0.26 -5.94
N VAL A 228 5.83 0.96 -6.41
CA VAL A 228 5.78 1.38 -7.81
C VAL A 228 6.84 2.44 -8.11
N GLN A 229 7.09 3.37 -7.17
CA GLN A 229 8.17 4.35 -7.30
C GLN A 229 9.54 3.68 -7.47
N SER A 230 9.91 2.73 -6.60
CA SER A 230 11.19 2.04 -6.70
C SER A 230 11.33 1.21 -7.99
N SER A 231 10.23 0.66 -8.50
CA SER A 231 10.22 -0.06 -9.78
C SER A 231 10.39 0.87 -10.99
N SER A 232 9.97 2.14 -10.86
CA SER A 232 10.08 3.13 -11.94
C SER A 232 11.46 3.78 -12.05
N GLU A 233 12.20 3.87 -10.94
CA GLU A 233 13.58 4.39 -10.92
C GLU A 233 14.62 3.38 -11.44
N GLY A 234 14.29 2.09 -11.43
CA GLY A 234 15.15 1.01 -11.90
C GLY A 234 15.03 0.66 -13.40
N ARG A 235 14.20 1.38 -14.16
CA ARG A 235 14.05 1.26 -15.62
C ARG A 235 14.65 2.46 -16.33
#